data_AF-A0A945CKZ4-F1
#
_entry.id   AF-A0A945CKZ4-F1
#
_cell.length_a   1.000
_cell.length_b   1.000
_cell.length_c   1.000
_cell.angle_alpha   90.00
_cell.angle_beta   90.00
_cell.angle_gamma   90.00
#
_symmetry.space_group_name_H-M   'P 1'
#
loop_
_entity.id
_entity.type
_entity.pdbx_description
1 polymer ?
#
loop_
_entity_poly.entity_id
_entity_poly.type
_entity_poly.pdbx_seq_one_letter_code
_entity_poly.pdbx_strand_id
1 'polypeptide(L)'
;MSVGAFALHGRYVKYYYRERIDILRVRCRRCGVTHALMPAFSLPGTSGGTEKVEEYLIKREQGDGRKAASEALAGLGVGARYPKQLDRMLATAVNRAKALFPDAADDRLSGLEWIGAATGEKGRPLWALNRYALNHQYNCICFCRASIITFSSTTASGASSHNRGSPGR
;
A
#
# COMPACT_ATOMS: atom_id res chain seq x y z
N MET A 1 -24.84 -14.26 -8.89
CA MET A 1 -23.71 -13.85 -8.04
C MET A 1 -22.55 -14.81 -8.30
N SER A 2 -21.49 -14.42 -9.01
CA SER A 2 -20.36 -15.33 -9.28
C SER A 2 -19.39 -15.32 -8.10
N VAL A 3 -19.35 -16.41 -7.34
CA VAL A 3 -18.33 -16.61 -6.30
C VAL A 3 -17.05 -17.09 -7.01
N GLY A 4 -15.98 -16.30 -6.86
CA GLY A 4 -14.65 -16.56 -7.44
C GLY A 4 -14.09 -15.40 -8.26
N ALA A 5 -13.84 -14.24 -7.63
CA ALA A 5 -13.31 -13.03 -8.30
C ALA A 5 -11.84 -13.13 -8.76
N PHE A 6 -11.16 -14.21 -8.38
CA PHE A 6 -9.72 -14.36 -8.50
C PHE A 6 -9.37 -15.73 -9.07
N ALA A 7 -8.49 -15.75 -10.08
CA ALA A 7 -7.86 -16.99 -10.55
C ALA A 7 -6.44 -17.07 -9.99
N LEU A 8 -6.03 -18.23 -9.47
CA LEU A 8 -4.64 -18.43 -9.04
C LEU A 8 -3.72 -18.21 -10.24
N HIS A 9 -2.70 -17.36 -10.07
CA HIS A 9 -1.71 -17.07 -11.10
C HIS A 9 -0.32 -17.59 -10.72
N GLY A 10 0.02 -17.58 -9.44
CA GLY A 10 1.30 -18.09 -8.97
C GLY A 10 1.49 -17.90 -7.48
N ARG A 11 2.71 -18.13 -7.01
CA ARG A 11 3.13 -17.94 -5.61
C ARG A 11 4.53 -17.35 -5.60
N TYR A 12 4.86 -16.58 -4.57
CA TYR A 12 6.24 -16.24 -4.27
C TYR A 12 6.48 -16.27 -2.77
N VAL A 13 7.75 -16.43 -2.42
CA VAL A 13 8.18 -16.49 -1.04
C VAL A 13 8.62 -15.12 -0.57
N LYS A 14 8.27 -14.79 0.67
CA LYS A 14 8.70 -13.58 1.35
C LYS A 14 9.13 -13.89 2.79
N TYR A 15 10.04 -13.09 3.32
CA TYR A 15 10.34 -13.10 4.75
C TYR A 15 9.44 -12.15 5.54
N TYR A 16 8.88 -12.64 6.64
CA TYR A 16 8.28 -11.89 7.74
C TYR A 16 9.21 -12.04 8.94
N TYR A 17 10.03 -11.02 9.21
CA TYR A 17 11.17 -11.10 10.11
C TYR A 17 12.09 -12.28 9.74
N ARG A 18 12.20 -13.29 10.63
CA ARG A 18 12.98 -14.51 10.43
C ARG A 18 12.17 -15.65 9.79
N GLU A 19 10.87 -15.49 9.70
CA GLU A 19 9.96 -16.52 9.18
C GLU A 19 9.76 -16.35 7.68
N ARG A 20 9.58 -17.48 7.00
CA ARG A 20 9.32 -17.53 5.57
C ARG A 20 7.83 -17.76 5.35
N ILE A 21 7.18 -16.86 4.63
CA ILE A 21 5.75 -16.92 4.31
C ILE A 21 5.54 -17.02 2.79
N ASP A 22 4.48 -17.73 2.41
CA ASP A 22 4.04 -17.80 1.01
C ASP A 22 3.02 -16.71 0.72
N ILE A 23 3.24 -16.00 -0.39
CA ILE A 23 2.31 -15.00 -0.89
C ILE A 23 1.68 -15.52 -2.18
N LEU A 24 0.36 -15.65 -2.16
CA LEU A 24 -0.41 -16.03 -3.34
C LEU A 24 -0.48 -14.85 -4.31
N ARG A 25 -0.27 -15.12 -5.59
CA ARG A 25 -0.56 -14.20 -6.68
C ARG A 25 -1.81 -14.64 -7.40
N VAL A 26 -2.76 -13.72 -7.55
CA VAL A 26 -4.04 -13.99 -8.19
C VAL A 26 -4.33 -12.97 -9.29
N ARG A 27 -4.90 -13.44 -10.40
CA ARG A 27 -5.43 -12.58 -11.46
C ARG A 27 -6.83 -12.13 -11.06
N CYS A 28 -7.03 -10.82 -10.90
CA CYS A 28 -8.35 -10.25 -10.67
C CYS A 28 -9.11 -10.17 -11.99
N ARG A 29 -10.30 -10.76 -12.02
CA ARG A 29 -11.17 -10.70 -13.21
C ARG A 29 -11.81 -9.33 -13.42
N ARG A 30 -11.87 -8.50 -12.38
CA ARG A 30 -12.47 -7.15 -12.44
C ARG A 30 -11.53 -6.13 -13.08
N CYS A 31 -10.33 -5.95 -12.55
CA CYS A 31 -9.38 -4.96 -13.07
C CYS A 31 -8.35 -5.56 -14.04
N GLY A 32 -8.35 -6.88 -14.25
CA GLY A 32 -7.40 -7.52 -15.16
C GLY A 32 -5.94 -7.40 -14.72
N VAL A 33 -5.64 -7.15 -13.45
CA VAL A 33 -4.28 -7.08 -12.90
C VAL A 33 -3.98 -8.30 -12.04
N THR A 34 -2.70 -8.68 -11.95
CA THR A 34 -2.25 -9.71 -11.00
C THR A 34 -1.93 -9.07 -9.66
N HIS A 35 -2.66 -9.45 -8.62
CA HIS A 35 -2.48 -8.99 -7.24
C HIS A 35 -1.69 -9.99 -6.41
N ALA A 36 -1.00 -9.49 -5.39
CA ALA A 36 -0.49 -10.29 -4.30
C ALA A 36 -1.50 -10.27 -3.14
N LEU A 37 -1.90 -11.44 -2.65
CA LEU A 37 -2.72 -11.56 -1.45
C LEU A 37 -1.80 -11.51 -0.23
N MET A 38 -1.64 -10.32 0.34
CA MET A 38 -0.80 -10.10 1.51
C MET A 38 -1.59 -10.38 2.79
N PRO A 39 -1.07 -11.21 3.73
CA PRO A 39 -1.66 -11.34 5.05
C PRO A 39 -1.66 -9.98 5.79
N ALA A 40 -2.70 -9.70 6.56
CA ALA A 40 -2.86 -8.41 7.23
C ALA A 40 -1.71 -8.05 8.20
N PHE A 41 -1.02 -9.06 8.74
CA PHE A 41 0.14 -8.88 9.62
C PHE A 41 1.43 -8.49 8.87
N SER A 42 1.47 -8.58 7.53
CA SER A 42 2.69 -8.35 6.73
C SER A 42 2.55 -7.10 5.86
N LEU A 43 3.62 -6.31 5.76
CA LEU A 43 3.65 -5.11 4.92
C LEU A 43 4.28 -5.39 3.55
N PRO A 44 3.74 -4.89 2.42
CA PRO A 44 4.42 -5.02 1.13
C PRO A 44 5.84 -4.43 1.18
N GLY A 45 6.73 -4.88 0.30
CA GLY A 45 8.06 -4.28 0.08
C GLY A 45 9.04 -4.27 1.27
N THR A 46 8.67 -4.85 2.41
CA THR A 46 9.51 -4.94 3.61
C THR A 46 9.30 -6.27 4.33
N SER A 47 10.29 -6.72 5.10
CA SER A 47 10.16 -7.92 5.94
C SER A 47 9.44 -7.66 7.26
N GLY A 48 9.09 -6.40 7.56
CA GLY A 48 8.43 -6.01 8.80
C GLY A 48 6.95 -6.40 8.85
N GLY A 49 6.48 -6.54 10.08
CA GLY A 49 5.08 -6.70 10.41
C GLY A 49 4.36 -5.38 10.58
N THR A 50 3.11 -5.36 10.14
CA THR A 50 2.27 -4.15 10.15
C THR A 50 2.22 -3.53 11.53
N GLU A 51 1.93 -4.33 12.57
CA GLU A 51 1.78 -3.84 13.94
C GLU A 51 3.06 -3.20 14.49
N LYS A 52 4.20 -3.89 14.45
CA LYS A 52 5.45 -3.37 15.02
C LYS A 52 6.02 -2.19 14.23
N VAL A 53 5.79 -2.15 12.92
CA VAL A 53 6.15 -0.98 12.11
C VAL A 53 5.25 0.20 12.45
N GLU A 54 3.94 0.01 12.60
CA GLU A 54 3.03 1.08 13.04
C GLU A 54 3.38 1.56 14.45
N GLU A 55 3.64 0.65 15.39
CA GLU A 55 4.10 0.98 16.75
C GLU A 55 5.36 1.87 16.72
N TYR A 56 6.35 1.50 15.91
CA TYR A 56 7.56 2.30 15.72
C TYR A 56 7.25 3.71 15.20
N LEU A 57 6.42 3.82 14.15
CA LEU A 57 6.09 5.11 13.53
C LEU A 57 5.26 6.00 14.47
N ILE A 58 4.34 5.42 15.24
CA ILE A 58 3.54 6.14 16.23
C ILE A 58 4.44 6.71 17.33
N LYS A 59 5.36 5.91 17.88
CA LYS A 59 6.34 6.40 18.87
C LYS A 59 7.21 7.53 18.31
N ARG A 60 7.65 7.40 17.05
CA ARG A 60 8.42 8.44 16.36
C ARG A 60 7.65 9.75 16.23
N GLU A 61 6.35 9.69 15.94
CA GLU A 61 5.45 10.85 15.86
C GLU A 61 5.25 11.49 17.23
N GLN A 62 5.21 10.69 18.30
CA GLN A 62 5.11 11.16 19.69
C GLN A 62 6.41 11.80 20.23
N GLY A 63 7.47 11.83 19.43
CA GLY A 63 8.74 12.48 19.76
C GLY A 63 9.87 11.54 20.17
N ASP A 64 9.62 10.23 20.27
CA ASP A 64 10.65 9.27 20.67
C ASP A 64 11.80 9.24 19.68
N GLY A 65 13.04 9.25 20.19
CA GLY A 65 14.22 9.02 19.37
C GLY A 65 14.20 7.65 18.69
N ARG A 66 14.88 7.50 17.55
CA ARG A 66 14.89 6.24 16.78
C ARG A 66 15.27 5.02 17.61
N LYS A 67 16.25 5.16 18.51
CA LYS A 67 16.72 4.09 19.38
C LYS A 67 15.57 3.56 20.26
N ALA A 68 14.93 4.46 21.01
CA ALA A 68 13.81 4.15 21.90
C ALA A 68 12.62 3.56 21.13
N ALA A 69 12.19 4.23 20.04
CA ALA A 69 11.06 3.76 19.24
C ALA A 69 11.31 2.37 18.61
N SER A 70 12.56 2.03 18.31
CA SER A 70 12.93 0.77 17.62
C SER A 70 13.21 -0.42 18.55
N GLU A 71 13.06 -0.28 19.85
CA GLU A 71 13.38 -1.34 20.82
C GLU A 71 12.64 -2.65 20.51
N ALA A 72 11.34 -2.56 20.22
CA ALA A 72 10.51 -3.70 19.82
C ALA A 72 10.94 -4.35 18.49
N LEU A 73 11.66 -3.61 17.62
CA LEU A 73 12.17 -4.12 16.34
C LEU A 73 13.49 -4.86 16.50
N ALA A 74 14.35 -4.46 17.45
CA ALA A 74 15.69 -5.01 17.62
C ALA A 74 15.70 -6.53 17.86
N GLY A 75 14.73 -7.04 18.61
CA GLY A 75 14.58 -8.48 18.90
C GLY A 75 14.12 -9.31 17.69
N LEU A 76 13.63 -8.69 16.62
CA LEU A 76 13.00 -9.37 15.49
C LEU A 76 13.99 -9.72 14.36
N GLY A 77 15.29 -9.48 14.57
CA GLY A 77 16.33 -9.80 13.59
C GLY A 77 16.37 -8.87 12.39
N VAL A 78 15.84 -7.64 12.51
CA VAL A 78 16.00 -6.60 11.49
C VAL A 78 17.32 -5.86 11.67
N GLY A 79 17.95 -5.43 10.58
CA GLY A 79 19.24 -4.74 10.64
C GLY A 79 19.15 -3.35 11.29
N ALA A 80 20.26 -2.87 11.87
CA ALA A 80 20.30 -1.57 12.57
C ALA A 80 19.87 -0.34 11.74
N ARG A 81 19.94 -0.43 10.40
CA ARG A 81 19.51 0.63 9.48
C ARG A 81 18.00 0.64 9.23
N TYR A 82 17.29 -0.40 9.64
CA TYR A 82 15.88 -0.62 9.35
C TYR A 82 14.97 0.52 9.86
N PRO A 83 15.11 1.04 11.08
CA PRO A 83 14.30 2.17 11.55
C PRO A 83 14.42 3.41 10.65
N LYS A 84 15.65 3.79 10.27
CA LYS A 84 15.91 4.90 9.33
C LYS A 84 15.30 4.65 7.95
N GLN A 85 15.25 3.40 7.51
CA GLN A 85 14.59 3.03 6.27
C GLN A 85 13.07 3.19 6.38
N LEU A 86 12.45 2.79 7.49
CA LEU A 86 11.02 2.97 7.74
C LEU A 86 10.61 4.45 7.67
N ASP A 87 11.37 5.34 8.34
CA ASP A 87 11.15 6.80 8.27
C ASP A 87 11.10 7.29 6.80
N ARG A 88 12.09 6.89 6.00
CA ARG A 88 12.20 7.29 4.58
C ARG A 88 11.08 6.73 3.72
N MET A 89 10.70 5.48 3.98
CA MET A 89 9.61 4.83 3.25
C MET A 89 8.27 5.49 3.57
N LEU A 90 8.02 5.86 4.83
CA LEU A 90 6.84 6.62 5.21
C LEU A 90 6.82 7.99 4.53
N ALA A 91 7.91 8.75 4.62
CA ALA A 91 8.00 10.07 3.98
C ALA A 91 7.75 10.00 2.46
N THR A 92 8.32 8.99 1.80
CA THR A 92 8.08 8.75 0.37
C THR A 92 6.62 8.42 0.08
N ALA A 93 5.99 7.58 0.92
CA ALA A 93 4.59 7.20 0.76
C ALA A 93 3.65 8.40 0.96
N VAL A 94 3.88 9.22 1.98
CA VAL A 94 3.09 10.43 2.26
C VAL A 94 3.24 11.44 1.14
N ASN A 95 4.46 11.72 0.65
CA ASN A 95 4.67 12.65 -0.46
C ASN A 95 3.95 12.19 -1.74
N ARG A 96 3.96 10.90 -2.02
CA ARG A 96 3.21 10.32 -3.15
C ARG A 96 1.71 10.45 -2.94
N ALA A 97 1.22 10.15 -1.74
CA ALA A 97 -0.20 10.25 -1.43
C ALA A 97 -0.71 11.69 -1.56
N LYS A 98 0.06 12.67 -1.07
CA LYS A 98 -0.24 14.10 -1.27
C LYS A 98 -0.34 14.49 -2.74
N ALA A 99 0.58 14.00 -3.57
CA ALA A 99 0.56 14.28 -5.00
C ALA A 99 -0.64 13.62 -5.73
N LEU A 100 -1.07 12.44 -5.26
CA LEU A 100 -2.22 11.72 -5.82
C LEU A 100 -3.56 12.26 -5.33
N PHE A 101 -3.61 12.76 -4.10
CA PHE A 101 -4.82 13.18 -3.41
C PHE A 101 -4.64 14.57 -2.79
N PRO A 102 -4.48 15.62 -3.62
CA PRO A 102 -4.18 16.97 -3.14
C PRO A 102 -5.29 17.53 -2.23
N ASP A 103 -6.54 17.12 -2.44
CA ASP A 103 -7.70 17.58 -1.67
C ASP A 103 -8.00 16.73 -0.44
N ALA A 104 -7.19 15.71 -0.13
CA ALA A 104 -7.48 14.78 0.96
C ALA A 104 -7.24 15.38 2.35
N ALA A 105 -6.24 16.26 2.50
CA ALA A 105 -5.90 16.95 3.74
C ALA A 105 -4.92 18.10 3.46
N ASP A 106 -4.74 19.01 4.42
CA ASP A 106 -3.77 20.10 4.36
C ASP A 106 -2.35 19.58 4.06
N ASP A 107 -1.75 20.09 2.98
CA ASP A 107 -0.45 19.65 2.48
C ASP A 107 0.71 19.99 3.42
N ARG A 108 0.49 20.87 4.39
CA ARG A 108 1.47 21.26 5.41
C ARG A 108 1.62 20.23 6.53
N LEU A 109 0.61 19.38 6.75
CA LEU A 109 0.65 18.34 7.78
C LEU A 109 1.73 17.32 7.46
N SER A 110 2.43 16.80 8.47
CA SER A 110 3.55 15.89 8.25
C SER A 110 3.19 14.43 8.52
N GLY A 111 4.00 13.50 8.00
CA GLY A 111 4.02 12.09 8.45
C GLY A 111 2.66 11.44 8.70
N LEU A 112 2.44 11.01 9.96
CA LEU A 112 1.21 10.33 10.37
C LEU A 112 0.05 11.30 10.59
N GLU A 113 0.33 12.57 10.90
CA GLU A 113 -0.69 13.60 11.05
C GLU A 113 -1.48 13.80 9.75
N TRP A 114 -0.79 13.89 8.62
CA TRP A 114 -1.42 13.97 7.30
C TRP A 114 -2.27 12.72 7.00
N ILE A 115 -1.76 11.53 7.33
CA ILE A 115 -2.50 10.27 7.13
C ILE A 115 -3.78 10.27 7.96
N GLY A 116 -3.70 10.68 9.23
CA GLY A 116 -4.86 10.75 10.12
C GLY A 116 -5.92 11.73 9.61
N ALA A 117 -5.50 12.89 9.10
CA ALA A 117 -6.41 13.86 8.51
C ALA A 117 -7.06 13.35 7.21
N ALA A 118 -6.28 12.72 6.32
CA ALA A 118 -6.76 12.23 5.03
C ALA A 118 -7.70 11.01 5.16
N THR A 119 -7.48 10.15 6.17
CA THR A 119 -8.17 8.86 6.29
C THR A 119 -9.15 8.76 7.44
N GLY A 120 -9.08 9.69 8.41
CA GLY A 120 -9.87 9.65 9.65
C GLY A 120 -9.41 8.60 10.68
N GLU A 121 -8.34 7.85 10.40
CA GLU A 121 -7.87 6.74 11.25
C GLU A 121 -6.45 7.03 11.78
N LYS A 122 -6.25 6.87 13.09
CA LYS A 122 -4.97 7.16 13.77
C LYS A 122 -4.31 5.93 14.38
N GLY A 123 -5.08 4.89 14.71
CA GLY A 123 -4.57 3.68 15.36
C GLY A 123 -3.84 2.74 14.40
N ARG A 124 -4.22 2.75 13.12
CA ARG A 124 -3.66 1.87 12.07
C ARG A 124 -3.31 2.67 10.81
N PRO A 125 -2.37 3.62 10.87
CA PRO A 125 -2.17 4.62 9.83
C PRO A 125 -1.71 4.02 8.49
N LEU A 126 -0.86 2.99 8.48
CA LEU A 126 -0.38 2.39 7.23
C LEU A 126 -1.48 1.60 6.55
N TRP A 127 -2.25 0.85 7.34
CA TRP A 127 -3.41 0.15 6.85
C TRP A 127 -4.47 1.11 6.31
N ALA A 128 -4.73 2.20 7.02
CA ALA A 128 -5.70 3.22 6.62
C ALA A 128 -5.34 3.88 5.29
N LEU A 129 -4.10 4.34 5.13
CA LEU A 129 -3.66 4.96 3.87
C LEU A 129 -3.70 3.97 2.70
N ASN A 130 -3.32 2.71 2.93
CA ASN A 130 -3.42 1.69 1.88
C ASN A 130 -4.89 1.42 1.50
N ARG A 131 -5.81 1.35 2.45
CA ARG A 131 -7.25 1.22 2.18
C ARG A 131 -7.79 2.44 1.45
N TYR A 132 -7.39 3.63 1.85
CA TYR A 132 -7.77 4.87 1.18
C TYR A 132 -7.35 4.85 -0.28
N ALA A 133 -6.09 4.48 -0.58
CA ALA A 133 -5.60 4.35 -1.95
C ALA A 133 -6.39 3.32 -2.76
N LEU A 134 -6.66 2.15 -2.19
CA LEU A 134 -7.46 1.09 -2.84
C LEU A 134 -8.89 1.55 -3.16
N ASN A 135 -9.52 2.30 -2.26
CA ASN A 135 -10.85 2.87 -2.49
C ASN A 135 -10.86 3.88 -3.65
N HIS A 136 -9.74 4.57 -3.88
CA HIS A 136 -9.52 5.48 -5.01
C HIS A 136 -8.91 4.78 -6.24
N GLN A 137 -8.96 3.45 -6.30
CA GLN A 137 -8.48 2.64 -7.42
C GLN A 137 -6.96 2.73 -7.66
N TYR A 138 -6.17 3.09 -6.65
CA TYR A 138 -4.72 2.97 -6.69
C TYR A 138 -4.26 1.71 -5.96
N ASN A 139 -3.10 1.17 -6.33
CA ASN A 139 -2.44 0.18 -5.49
C ASN A 139 -2.08 0.77 -4.11
N CYS A 140 -1.78 -0.12 -3.14
CA CYS A 140 -1.26 0.29 -1.84
C CYS A 140 -0.06 1.24 -2.03
N ILE A 141 -0.01 2.37 -1.32
CA ILE A 141 1.05 3.38 -1.42
C ILE A 141 2.14 3.14 -0.37
N CYS A 142 1.73 2.71 0.83
CA CYS A 142 2.66 2.44 1.93
C CYS A 142 3.43 1.15 1.66
N PHE A 143 4.75 1.29 1.60
CA PHE A 143 5.72 0.20 1.46
C PHE A 143 5.54 -0.65 0.18
N CYS A 144 4.84 -0.17 -0.85
CA CYS A 144 4.79 -0.84 -2.16
C CYS A 144 6.04 -0.52 -3.01
N ARG A 145 6.29 -1.33 -4.05
CA ARG A 145 7.30 -0.98 -5.07
C ARG A 145 6.90 0.32 -5.79
N ALA A 146 7.89 1.04 -6.30
CA ALA A 146 7.80 2.43 -6.76
C ALA A 146 6.72 2.74 -7.83
N SER A 147 6.24 1.74 -8.56
CA SER A 147 5.17 1.92 -9.55
C SER A 147 3.83 2.12 -8.85
N ILE A 148 3.33 3.35 -8.84
CA ILE A 148 1.93 3.65 -8.54
C ILE A 148 1.11 3.12 -9.73
N ILE A 149 0.17 2.23 -9.46
CA ILE A 149 -0.67 1.61 -10.49
C ILE A 149 -2.11 2.03 -10.24
N THR A 150 -2.71 2.68 -11.23
CA THR A 150 -4.16 2.87 -11.30
C THR A 150 -4.81 1.58 -11.80
N PHE A 151 -5.77 1.06 -11.04
CA PHE A 151 -6.61 -0.04 -11.49
C PHE A 151 -7.66 0.49 -12.44
N SER A 152 -7.84 -0.19 -13.58
CA SER A 152 -8.92 0.16 -14.49
C SER A 152 -10.28 -0.01 -13.81
N SER A 153 -11.11 1.02 -13.89
CA SER A 153 -12.55 0.87 -13.77
C SER A 153 -13.03 0.21 -15.05
N THR A 154 -13.25 -1.10 -15.02
CA THR A 154 -14.08 -1.74 -16.04
C THR A 154 -15.53 -1.38 -15.76
N THR A 155 -15.89 -0.09 -15.88
CA THR A 155 -17.25 0.26 -16.24
C THR A 155 -17.40 -0.26 -17.65
N ALA A 156 -18.31 -1.21 -17.85
CA ALA A 156 -18.76 -1.61 -19.18
C ALA A 156 -19.48 -0.42 -19.82
N SER A 157 -18.74 0.60 -20.24
CA SER A 157 -19.26 1.73 -20.98
C SER A 157 -18.87 1.54 -22.44
N GLY A 158 -19.82 1.02 -23.21
CA GLY A 158 -19.86 1.13 -24.66
C GLY A 158 -18.81 0.31 -25.40
N ALA A 159 -19.28 -0.73 -26.11
CA ALA A 159 -18.58 -1.15 -27.31
C ALA A 159 -18.43 0.07 -28.23
N SER A 160 -17.24 0.67 -28.30
CA SER A 160 -16.91 1.55 -29.41
C SER A 160 -16.82 0.67 -30.65
N SER A 161 -17.91 0.62 -31.40
CA SER A 161 -17.91 0.16 -32.78
C SER A 161 -16.80 0.90 -33.52
N HIS A 162 -15.77 0.17 -33.95
CA HIS A 162 -14.69 0.67 -34.80
C HIS A 162 -15.11 0.81 -36.27
N ASN A 163 -16.39 1.05 -36.56
CA ASN A 163 -16.85 1.40 -37.91
C ASN A 163 -17.03 2.91 -38.04
N ARG A 164 -15.91 3.65 -38.09
CA ARG A 164 -15.88 4.96 -38.76
C ARG A 164 -15.26 4.77 -40.14
N GLY A 165 -16.10 4.89 -41.16
CA GLY A 165 -15.69 5.30 -42.51
C GLY A 165 -15.59 4.19 -43.56
N SER A 166 -16.67 4.02 -44.32
CA SER A 166 -16.52 3.80 -45.77
C SER A 166 -17.03 5.07 -46.46
N PRO A 167 -16.19 5.80 -47.22
CA PRO A 167 -16.66 6.93 -48.01
C PRO A 167 -17.46 6.37 -49.20
N GLY A 168 -18.75 6.70 -49.27
CA GLY A 168 -19.54 6.46 -50.46
C GLY A 168 -18.98 7.27 -51.63
N ARG A 169 -18.72 6.59 -52.75
CA ARG A 169 -18.70 7.17 -54.08
C ARG A 169 -20.04 6.89 -54.74
#